data_AF-A0A535K2B2-F1
#
_entry.id   AF-A0A535K2B2-F1
#
_cell.length_a   1.000
_cell.length_b   1.000
_cell.length_c   1.000
_cell.angle_alpha   90.00
_cell.angle_beta   90.00
_cell.angle_gamma   90.00
#
_symmetry.space_group_name_H-M   'P 1'
#
loop_
_entity.id
_entity.type
_entity.pdbx_description
1 polymer ?
#
loop_
_entity_poly.entity_id
_entity_poly.type
_entity_poly.pdbx_seq_one_letter_code
_entity_poly.pdbx_strand_id
1 'polypeptide(L)'
;PSRPNVLFMQKHWDVLRSDDAGDSWREVSGNLPSDFGFVIDVNANEPETIYVVPIKSDSEHFPPDGKLRVYRSRSGGNEWEALTNGLPQHDCYVNVLRDAMAVDSLDKCGVYFGTTGGQVYASADVGDTWAPIVRDLPPVLSVEVQTLR
;
A
#
# COMPACT_ATOMS: atom_id res chain seq x y z
N PRO A 1 15.47 -1.79 -9.08
CA PRO A 1 14.41 -0.93 -9.65
C PRO A 1 14.69 -0.56 -11.12
N SER A 2 13.65 -0.53 -11.96
CA SER A 2 13.76 -0.22 -13.40
C SER A 2 13.80 1.28 -13.72
N ARG A 3 13.37 2.14 -12.77
CA ARG A 3 13.43 3.62 -12.86
C ARG A 3 14.02 4.23 -11.59
N PRO A 4 15.36 4.27 -11.42
CA PRO A 4 15.99 4.67 -10.16
C PRO A 4 15.83 6.15 -9.78
N ASN A 5 15.51 7.02 -10.74
CA ASN A 5 15.31 8.45 -10.49
C ASN A 5 13.85 8.79 -10.13
N VAL A 6 12.93 7.83 -10.25
CA VAL A 6 11.53 8.03 -9.88
C VAL A 6 11.35 7.56 -8.45
N LEU A 7 10.91 8.46 -7.59
CA LEU A 7 10.68 8.21 -6.17
C LEU A 7 9.23 8.52 -5.82
N PHE A 8 8.69 7.74 -4.89
CA PHE A 8 7.37 7.98 -4.31
C PHE A 8 7.48 8.05 -2.79
N MET A 9 6.62 8.86 -2.17
CA MET A 9 6.61 9.04 -0.72
C MET A 9 5.19 9.19 -0.22
N GLN A 10 4.77 8.31 0.70
CA GLN A 10 3.65 8.58 1.59
C GLN A 10 4.15 9.42 2.76
N LYS A 11 3.88 10.72 2.70
CA LYS A 11 4.19 11.69 3.75
C LYS A 11 3.07 11.68 4.80
N HIS A 12 3.31 12.33 5.93
CA HIS A 12 2.31 12.50 6.99
C HIS A 12 0.99 13.04 6.43
N TRP A 13 1.05 14.04 5.56
CA TRP A 13 -0.04 14.42 4.66
C TRP A 13 0.53 14.37 3.25
N ASP A 14 -0.23 13.81 2.33
CA ASP A 14 0.03 13.68 0.89
C ASP A 14 0.78 12.41 0.45
N VAL A 15 0.48 11.99 -0.78
CA VAL A 15 1.34 11.12 -1.57
C VAL A 15 2.12 12.00 -2.54
N LEU A 16 3.45 11.91 -2.51
CA LEU A 16 4.35 12.69 -3.34
C LEU A 16 5.08 11.82 -4.35
N ARG A 17 5.43 12.43 -5.49
CA ARG A 17 6.28 11.86 -6.53
C ARG A 17 7.42 12.81 -6.89
N SER A 18 8.60 12.26 -7.11
CA SER A 18 9.74 12.91 -7.77
C SER A 18 10.11 12.10 -9.02
N ASP A 19 10.53 12.77 -10.09
CA ASP A 19 11.12 12.13 -11.29
C ASP A 19 12.60 12.51 -11.49
N ASP A 20 13.18 13.21 -10.52
CA ASP A 20 14.52 13.79 -10.54
C ASP A 20 15.32 13.41 -9.28
N ALA A 21 15.16 12.16 -8.85
CA ALA A 21 15.89 11.57 -7.72
C ALA A 21 15.74 12.33 -6.39
N GLY A 22 14.64 13.06 -6.23
CA GLY A 22 14.28 13.80 -5.02
C GLY A 22 14.63 15.28 -5.05
N ASP A 23 15.14 15.81 -6.17
CA ASP A 23 15.43 17.25 -6.33
C ASP A 23 14.14 18.09 -6.27
N SER A 24 13.05 17.61 -6.86
CA SER A 24 11.73 18.22 -6.78
C SER A 24 10.62 17.19 -6.55
N TRP A 25 9.58 17.62 -5.83
CA TRP A 25 8.44 16.79 -5.47
C TRP A 25 7.14 17.46 -5.88
N ARG A 26 6.18 16.66 -6.34
CA ARG A 26 4.80 17.09 -6.58
C ARG A 26 3.82 16.13 -5.93
N GLU A 27 2.70 16.67 -5.51
CA GLU A 27 1.59 15.89 -4.99
C GLU A 27 0.95 15.03 -6.09
N VAL A 28 0.62 13.80 -5.73
CA VAL A 28 -0.09 12.82 -6.56
C VAL A 28 -1.21 12.10 -5.79
N SER A 29 -1.73 12.74 -4.72
CA SER A 29 -2.82 12.20 -3.90
C SER A 29 -4.12 12.02 -4.69
N GLY A 30 -4.48 12.99 -5.53
CA GLY A 30 -5.60 12.91 -6.47
C GLY A 30 -6.93 12.51 -5.82
N ASN A 31 -7.51 11.38 -6.26
CA ASN A 31 -8.83 10.90 -5.81
C ASN A 31 -8.83 9.98 -4.57
N LEU A 32 -7.74 9.92 -3.80
CA LEU A 32 -7.71 9.15 -2.56
C LEU A 32 -8.78 9.64 -1.55
N PRO A 33 -9.37 8.74 -0.74
CA PRO A 33 -10.37 9.10 0.27
C PRO A 33 -9.79 9.85 1.47
N SER A 34 -8.46 9.80 1.62
CA SER A 34 -7.67 10.43 2.67
C SER A 34 -6.25 10.61 2.15
N ASP A 35 -5.60 11.70 2.55
CA ASP A 35 -4.18 11.99 2.29
C ASP A 35 -3.25 11.39 3.36
N PHE A 36 -3.82 10.73 4.38
CA PHE A 36 -3.12 10.18 5.53
C PHE A 36 -2.89 8.68 5.40
N GLY A 37 -1.65 8.23 5.62
CA GLY A 37 -1.25 6.83 5.53
C GLY A 37 0.22 6.65 5.92
N PHE A 38 0.69 5.40 5.89
CA PHE A 38 2.08 5.07 6.22
C PHE A 38 2.83 4.36 5.10
N VAL A 39 2.20 3.34 4.51
CA VAL A 39 2.84 2.50 3.49
C VAL A 39 2.78 3.14 2.12
N ILE A 40 3.84 2.90 1.36
CA ILE A 40 3.85 3.02 -0.09
C ILE A 40 4.80 1.97 -0.66
N ASP A 41 4.38 1.27 -1.70
CA ASP A 41 5.24 0.31 -2.41
C ASP A 41 5.01 0.36 -3.92
N VAL A 42 6.05 -0.01 -4.69
CA VAL A 42 6.09 0.09 -6.15
C VAL A 42 6.19 -1.31 -6.73
N ASN A 43 5.26 -1.67 -7.62
CA ASN A 43 5.32 -2.94 -8.33
C ASN A 43 6.69 -3.15 -9.00
N ALA A 44 7.30 -4.31 -8.76
CA ALA A 44 8.65 -4.61 -9.22
C ALA A 44 8.81 -4.63 -10.76
N ASN A 45 7.75 -4.96 -11.48
CA ASN A 45 7.75 -5.11 -12.94
C ASN A 45 7.11 -3.90 -13.67
N GLU A 46 6.28 -3.13 -12.97
CA GLU A 46 5.54 -1.98 -13.51
C GLU A 46 5.81 -0.72 -12.66
N PRO A 47 6.84 0.08 -12.98
CA PRO A 47 7.32 1.16 -12.08
C PRO A 47 6.35 2.35 -11.90
N GLU A 48 5.27 2.40 -12.67
CA GLU A 48 4.18 3.37 -12.50
C GLU A 48 3.00 2.79 -11.70
N THR A 49 3.05 1.49 -11.36
CA THR A 49 2.06 0.84 -10.52
C THR A 49 2.51 0.93 -9.07
N ILE A 50 1.76 1.69 -8.27
CA ILE A 50 2.07 1.95 -6.85
C ILE A 50 0.87 1.66 -5.95
N TYR A 51 1.14 1.31 -4.71
CA TYR A 51 0.14 0.93 -3.71
C TYR A 51 0.26 1.80 -2.46
N VAL A 52 -0.88 2.18 -1.89
CA VAL A 52 -1.00 2.83 -0.59
C VAL A 52 -2.17 2.25 0.20
N VAL A 53 -2.18 2.45 1.53
CA VAL A 53 -3.31 2.09 2.40
C VAL A 53 -3.69 3.32 3.23
N PRO A 54 -4.65 4.12 2.76
CA PRO A 54 -5.10 5.30 3.48
C PRO A 54 -5.81 4.94 4.78
N ILE A 55 -5.58 5.75 5.80
CA ILE A 55 -6.30 5.74 7.09
C ILE A 55 -6.94 7.11 7.32
N LYS A 56 -7.85 7.20 8.29
CA LYS A 56 -8.77 8.34 8.41
C LYS A 56 -8.07 9.65 8.77
N SER A 57 -7.18 9.66 9.76
CA SER A 57 -6.40 10.85 10.15
C SER A 57 -5.26 10.50 11.11
N ASP A 58 -4.49 11.52 11.51
CA ASP A 58 -3.45 11.48 12.55
C ASP A 58 -3.98 11.21 13.97
N SER A 59 -5.29 11.40 14.18
CA SER A 59 -5.99 11.14 15.43
C SER A 59 -6.81 9.85 15.39
N GLU A 60 -7.16 9.39 14.18
CA GLU A 60 -7.97 8.20 13.94
C GLU A 60 -7.22 7.22 13.02
N HIS A 61 -6.38 6.38 13.63
CA HIS A 61 -5.52 5.42 12.92
C HIS A 61 -6.24 4.14 12.47
N PHE A 62 -7.30 4.29 11.67
CA PHE A 62 -8.04 3.19 11.05
C PHE A 62 -8.54 3.56 9.65
N PRO A 63 -8.93 2.59 8.79
CA PRO A 63 -9.29 2.85 7.40
C PRO A 63 -10.57 3.70 7.31
N PRO A 64 -10.70 4.60 6.31
CA PRO A 64 -11.93 5.36 6.10
C PRO A 64 -13.15 4.45 6.02
N ASP A 65 -14.25 4.88 6.66
CA ASP A 65 -15.51 4.14 6.81
C ASP A 65 -15.41 2.79 7.56
N GLY A 66 -14.28 2.48 8.20
CA GLY A 66 -14.05 1.16 8.79
C GLY A 66 -13.93 0.05 7.73
N LYS A 67 -13.43 0.41 6.52
CA LYS A 67 -13.32 -0.49 5.37
C LYS A 67 -11.87 -0.57 4.91
N LEU A 68 -11.25 -1.73 5.04
CA LEU A 68 -9.87 -1.94 4.62
C LEU A 68 -9.79 -2.03 3.10
N ARG A 69 -8.96 -1.18 2.50
CA ARG A 69 -8.77 -1.09 1.06
C ARG A 69 -7.32 -0.80 0.78
N VAL A 70 -6.72 -1.53 -0.15
CA VAL A 70 -5.45 -1.12 -0.76
C VAL A 70 -5.80 -0.25 -1.97
N TYR A 71 -5.18 0.91 -2.12
CA TYR A 71 -5.37 1.75 -3.29
C TYR A 71 -4.21 1.54 -4.24
N ARG A 72 -4.52 1.27 -5.52
CA ARG A 72 -3.53 1.10 -6.58
C ARG A 72 -3.68 2.22 -7.59
N SER A 73 -2.57 2.86 -7.94
CA SER A 73 -2.48 3.67 -9.16
C SER A 73 -1.62 2.94 -10.17
N ARG A 74 -1.95 3.05 -11.46
CA ARG A 74 -1.15 2.54 -12.59
C ARG A 74 -0.48 3.65 -13.41
N SER A 75 -0.64 4.89 -12.96
CA SER A 75 -0.12 6.12 -13.60
C SER A 75 0.89 6.86 -12.71
N GLY A 76 1.38 6.21 -11.65
CA GLY A 76 2.24 6.81 -10.64
C GLY A 76 1.53 7.87 -9.80
N GLY A 77 0.25 7.62 -9.49
CA GLY A 77 -0.61 8.44 -8.64
C GLY A 77 -1.71 9.19 -9.42
N ASN A 78 -2.34 10.15 -8.74
CA ASN A 78 -3.52 10.95 -9.12
C ASN A 78 -4.82 10.16 -9.34
N GLU A 79 -4.76 9.06 -10.07
CA GLU A 79 -5.90 8.17 -10.32
C GLU A 79 -5.66 6.86 -9.59
N TRP A 80 -6.50 6.59 -8.60
CA TRP A 80 -6.42 5.46 -7.71
C TRP A 80 -7.68 4.60 -7.77
N GLU A 81 -7.47 3.30 -7.82
CA GLU A 81 -8.49 2.27 -7.76
C GLU A 81 -8.48 1.62 -6.37
N ALA A 82 -9.66 1.49 -5.76
CA ALA A 82 -9.81 0.77 -4.50
C ALA A 82 -9.86 -0.76 -4.73
N LEU A 83 -8.86 -1.46 -4.22
CA LEU A 83 -8.76 -2.91 -4.23
C LEU A 83 -9.35 -3.48 -2.94
N THR A 84 -10.44 -4.23 -3.06
CA THR A 84 -11.29 -4.59 -1.90
C THR A 84 -11.63 -6.08 -1.81
N ASN A 85 -11.46 -6.84 -2.88
CA ASN A 85 -11.93 -8.22 -2.94
C ASN A 85 -11.14 -9.12 -1.97
N GLY A 86 -11.84 -9.67 -0.96
CA GLY A 86 -11.23 -10.46 0.11
C GLY A 86 -10.78 -9.67 1.35
N LEU A 87 -10.94 -8.34 1.35
CA LEU A 87 -10.63 -7.48 2.51
C LEU A 87 -11.90 -7.12 3.31
N PRO A 88 -11.81 -6.91 4.64
CA PRO A 88 -12.95 -6.49 5.46
C PRO A 88 -13.55 -5.15 5.02
N GLN A 89 -14.86 -5.15 4.72
CA GLN A 89 -15.61 -3.97 4.22
C GLN A 89 -16.60 -3.39 5.25
N HIS A 90 -16.44 -3.71 6.52
CA HIS A 90 -17.17 -3.12 7.64
C HIS A 90 -16.40 -3.40 8.94
N ASP A 91 -16.59 -2.54 9.94
CA ASP A 91 -16.09 -2.70 11.31
C ASP A 91 -14.59 -3.03 11.42
N CYS A 92 -13.78 -2.53 10.49
CA CYS A 92 -12.35 -2.75 10.44
C CYS A 92 -11.61 -1.55 11.03
N TYR A 93 -11.02 -1.72 12.22
CA TYR A 93 -10.33 -0.66 12.96
C TYR A 93 -8.84 -0.98 13.17
N VAL A 94 -8.15 -1.32 12.08
CA VAL A 94 -6.72 -1.67 12.07
C VAL A 94 -5.91 -0.61 11.32
N ASN A 95 -4.60 -0.58 11.54
CA ASN A 95 -3.67 0.24 10.79
C ASN A 95 -2.67 -0.66 10.02
N VAL A 96 -2.02 -0.11 8.99
CA VAL A 96 -0.90 -0.73 8.28
C VAL A 96 0.30 0.20 8.46
N LEU A 97 1.30 -0.26 9.21
CA LEU A 97 2.47 0.54 9.57
C LEU A 97 3.45 0.65 8.40
N ARG A 98 4.34 1.64 8.44
CA ARG A 98 5.19 2.08 7.31
C ARG A 98 5.94 0.94 6.60
N ASP A 99 6.49 0.01 7.36
CA ASP A 99 7.30 -1.11 6.82
C ASP A 99 6.48 -2.40 6.69
N ALA A 100 5.16 -2.34 6.93
CA ALA A 100 4.27 -3.50 6.96
C ALA A 100 3.64 -3.80 5.59
N MET A 101 4.26 -3.38 4.49
CA MET A 101 3.89 -3.73 3.12
C MET A 101 5.15 -4.11 2.34
N ALA A 102 5.03 -5.14 1.50
CA ALA A 102 6.07 -5.54 0.58
C ALA A 102 5.46 -6.08 -0.73
N VAL A 103 6.23 -6.00 -1.81
CA VAL A 103 5.93 -6.64 -3.10
C VAL A 103 7.02 -7.62 -3.51
N ASP A 104 6.65 -8.69 -4.22
CA ASP A 104 7.62 -9.62 -4.79
C ASP A 104 8.00 -9.26 -6.24
N SER A 105 8.88 -10.07 -6.83
CA SER A 105 9.32 -9.90 -8.22
C SER A 105 8.87 -11.04 -9.15
N LEU A 106 7.77 -11.73 -8.84
CA LEU A 106 7.17 -12.72 -9.74
C LEU A 106 6.51 -12.03 -10.93
N ASP A 107 6.27 -12.74 -12.04
CA ASP A 107 5.64 -12.18 -13.25
C ASP A 107 4.33 -11.45 -12.93
N LYS A 108 3.46 -12.12 -12.15
CA LYS A 108 2.36 -11.46 -11.45
C LYS A 108 2.87 -11.06 -10.07
N CYS A 109 3.28 -9.79 -9.97
CA CYS A 109 3.78 -9.19 -8.75
C CYS A 109 2.80 -9.45 -7.60
N GLY A 110 3.25 -10.20 -6.59
CA GLY A 110 2.55 -10.38 -5.34
C GLY A 110 2.62 -9.11 -4.49
N VAL A 111 1.57 -8.86 -3.71
CA VAL A 111 1.50 -7.75 -2.76
C VAL A 111 1.10 -8.30 -1.39
N TYR A 112 1.82 -7.91 -0.36
CA TYR A 112 1.67 -8.42 1.00
C TYR A 112 1.57 -7.25 1.95
N PHE A 113 0.67 -7.31 2.92
CA PHE A 113 0.66 -6.33 3.99
C PHE A 113 0.20 -6.91 5.32
N GLY A 114 0.76 -6.37 6.40
CA GLY A 114 0.46 -6.71 7.78
C GLY A 114 -0.36 -5.63 8.47
N THR A 115 -1.27 -6.03 9.35
CA THR A 115 -2.10 -5.10 10.12
C THR A 115 -1.64 -5.02 11.57
N THR A 116 -1.96 -3.92 12.25
CA THR A 116 -1.81 -3.81 13.71
C THR A 116 -2.73 -4.77 14.47
N GLY A 117 -3.73 -5.36 13.80
CA GLY A 117 -4.60 -6.41 14.34
C GLY A 117 -4.02 -7.81 14.25
N GLY A 118 -2.79 -7.99 13.74
CA GLY A 118 -2.12 -9.28 13.70
C GLY A 118 -2.48 -10.17 12.50
N GLN A 119 -3.09 -9.61 11.47
CA GLN A 119 -3.33 -10.31 10.20
C GLN A 119 -2.24 -9.98 9.19
N VAL A 120 -1.90 -10.95 8.34
CA VAL A 120 -1.12 -10.72 7.12
C VAL A 120 -1.98 -11.13 5.93
N TYR A 121 -2.20 -10.19 5.01
CA TYR A 121 -2.91 -10.40 3.76
C TYR A 121 -1.92 -10.52 2.62
N ALA A 122 -2.27 -11.35 1.64
CA ALA A 122 -1.52 -11.53 0.41
C ALA A 122 -2.44 -11.47 -0.80
N SER A 123 -1.94 -10.89 -1.87
CA SER A 123 -2.47 -10.98 -3.23
C SER A 123 -1.38 -11.56 -4.13
N ALA A 124 -1.76 -12.51 -5.00
CA ALA A 124 -0.87 -13.10 -6.01
C ALA A 124 -1.23 -12.64 -7.44
N ASP A 125 -2.02 -11.58 -7.54
CA ASP A 125 -2.60 -11.06 -8.77
C ASP A 125 -2.62 -9.53 -8.78
N VAL A 126 -1.51 -8.91 -8.37
CA VAL A 126 -1.30 -7.45 -8.49
C VAL A 126 -2.32 -6.65 -7.68
N GLY A 127 -2.84 -7.24 -6.61
CA GLY A 127 -3.81 -6.66 -5.70
C GLY A 127 -5.29 -6.88 -6.07
N ASP A 128 -5.60 -7.61 -7.15
CA ASP A 128 -6.99 -7.81 -7.59
C ASP A 128 -7.81 -8.69 -6.62
N THR A 129 -7.18 -9.68 -5.98
CA THR A 129 -7.78 -10.51 -4.93
C THR A 129 -6.86 -10.68 -3.73
N TRP A 130 -7.45 -10.71 -2.53
CA TRP A 130 -6.74 -10.80 -1.26
C TRP A 130 -7.17 -12.02 -0.45
N ALA A 131 -6.21 -12.66 0.20
CA ALA A 131 -6.45 -13.70 1.19
C ALA A 131 -5.62 -13.43 2.46
N PRO A 132 -6.19 -13.63 3.66
CA PRO A 132 -5.40 -13.65 4.87
C PRO A 132 -4.60 -14.96 4.93
N ILE A 133 -3.27 -14.85 4.92
CA ILE A 133 -2.35 -15.99 4.99
C ILE A 133 -1.90 -16.31 6.41
N VAL A 134 -1.98 -15.33 7.31
CA VAL A 134 -1.71 -15.48 8.74
C VAL A 134 -2.71 -14.62 9.53
N ARG A 135 -3.10 -15.11 10.71
CA ARG A 135 -3.97 -14.42 11.67
C ARG A 135 -3.42 -14.59 13.09
N ASP A 136 -3.95 -13.81 14.02
CA ASP A 136 -3.72 -13.94 15.47
C ASP A 136 -2.26 -13.75 15.92
N LEU A 137 -1.51 -12.94 15.18
CA LEU A 137 -0.20 -12.44 15.62
C LEU A 137 -0.35 -11.26 16.58
N PRO A 138 0.72 -10.90 17.31
CA PRO A 138 0.90 -9.52 17.78
C PRO A 138 0.83 -8.51 16.62
N PRO A 139 0.72 -7.20 16.91
CA PRO A 139 0.72 -6.17 15.88
C PRO A 139 1.91 -6.33 14.90
N VAL A 140 1.62 -6.40 13.60
CA VAL A 140 2.65 -6.57 12.58
C VAL A 140 3.32 -5.22 12.32
N LEU A 141 4.62 -5.15 12.61
CA LEU A 141 5.40 -3.91 12.45
C LEU A 141 6.04 -3.80 11.07
N SER A 142 6.42 -4.94 10.49
CA SER A 142 7.05 -5.01 9.18
C SER A 142 6.70 -6.33 8.48
N VAL A 143 6.65 -6.28 7.16
CA VAL A 143 6.50 -7.42 6.26
C VAL A 143 7.59 -7.33 5.22
N GLU A 144 8.28 -8.44 4.97
CA GLU A 144 9.31 -8.56 3.95
C GLU A 144 9.04 -9.83 3.15
N VAL A 145 9.35 -9.80 1.85
CA VAL A 145 9.14 -10.96 0.96
C VAL A 145 10.42 -11.33 0.23
N GLN A 146 10.61 -12.63 0.05
CA GLN A 146 11.71 -13.18 -0.73
C GLN A 146 11.18 -14.17 -1.77
N THR A 147 11.51 -13.93 -3.03
CA THR A 147 11.28 -14.91 -4.09
C THR A 147 12.45 -15.90 -4.13
N LEU A 148 12.14 -17.19 -4.01
CA LEU A 148 13.13 -18.27 -4.15
C LEU A 148 13.26 -18.64 -5.63
N ARG A 149 14.49 -18.86 -6.09
CA ARG A 149 14.83 -19.31 -7.44
C ARG A 149 15.34 -20.74 -7.40
#